data_AF-A0A8S7R332-F1
#
_entry.id   AF-A0A8S7R332-F1
#
_cell.length_a   1.000
_cell.length_b   1.000
_cell.length_c   1.000
_cell.angle_alpha   90.00
_cell.angle_beta   90.00
_cell.angle_gamma   90.00
#
_symmetry.space_group_name_H-M   'P 1'
#
loop_
_entity.id
_entity.type
_entity.pdbx_description
1 polymer ?
#
loop_
_entity_poly.entity_id
_entity_poly.type
_entity_poly.pdbx_seq_one_letter_code
_entity_poly.pdbx_strand_id
1 'polypeptide(L)'
;VGSYQEINASLKAKIAEFENFEAQTEGYILNQLESGTFVYSKEVIVNGGSITMHLCPKCFGQKIVSILQPFPVSEDELFHKSRCLHCENKFLMNKNPDYVSPPSIEELSRKLNGNL
;
A
#
# COMPACT_ATOMS: atom_id res chain seq x y z
N VAL A 1 -8.46 -20.14 41.39
CA VAL A 1 -9.72 -19.80 40.68
C VAL A 1 -9.59 -18.51 39.85
N GLY A 2 -8.94 -17.44 40.34
CA GLY A 2 -8.71 -16.20 39.57
C GLY A 2 -7.92 -16.37 38.26
N SER A 3 -6.80 -17.12 38.28
CA SER A 3 -5.96 -17.33 37.08
C SER A 3 -6.68 -18.02 35.91
N TYR A 4 -7.57 -18.99 36.16
CA TYR A 4 -8.32 -19.65 35.08
C TYR A 4 -9.37 -18.74 34.44
N GLN A 5 -9.99 -17.85 35.21
CA GLN A 5 -10.94 -16.87 34.69
C GLN A 5 -10.23 -15.79 33.86
N GLU A 6 -9.05 -15.34 34.31
CA GLU A 6 -8.18 -14.41 33.59
C GLU A 6 -7.68 -15.00 32.26
N ILE A 7 -7.19 -16.24 32.27
CA ILE A 7 -6.76 -16.94 31.05
C ILE A 7 -7.93 -17.10 30.07
N ASN A 8 -9.11 -17.50 30.55
CA ASN A 8 -10.31 -17.62 29.71
C ASN A 8 -10.74 -16.28 29.11
N ALA A 9 -10.66 -15.19 29.87
CA ALA A 9 -10.96 -13.85 29.36
C ALA A 9 -9.94 -13.41 28.29
N SER A 10 -8.64 -13.63 28.54
CA SER A 10 -7.58 -13.32 27.57
C SER A 10 -7.71 -14.11 26.26
N LEU A 11 -8.06 -15.39 26.34
CA LEU A 11 -8.27 -16.22 25.15
C LEU A 11 -9.47 -15.74 24.34
N LYS A 12 -10.60 -15.44 25.00
CA LYS A 12 -11.79 -14.90 24.34
C LYS A 12 -11.50 -13.56 23.66
N ALA A 13 -10.75 -12.68 24.32
CA ALA A 13 -10.32 -11.42 23.72
C ALA A 13 -9.47 -11.67 22.46
N LYS A 14 -8.54 -12.62 22.51
CA LYS A 14 -7.69 -12.95 21.36
C LYS A 14 -8.45 -13.57 20.19
N ILE A 15 -9.46 -14.40 20.48
CA ILE A 15 -10.37 -14.94 19.47
C ILE A 15 -11.15 -13.80 18.80
N ALA A 16 -11.74 -12.90 19.59
CA ALA A 16 -12.47 -11.76 19.07
C ALA A 16 -11.60 -10.82 18.22
N GLU A 17 -10.32 -10.61 18.59
CA GLU A 17 -9.36 -9.86 17.76
C GLU A 17 -9.16 -10.52 16.38
N PHE A 18 -9.06 -11.86 16.34
CA PHE A 18 -8.86 -12.60 15.10
C PHE A 18 -10.10 -12.58 14.22
N GLU A 19 -11.28 -12.86 14.78
CA GLU A 19 -12.55 -12.82 14.06
C GLU A 19 -12.84 -11.41 13.51
N ASN A 20 -12.54 -10.37 14.29
CA ASN A 20 -12.70 -8.99 13.86
C ASN A 20 -11.75 -8.62 12.70
N PHE A 21 -10.50 -9.11 12.73
CA PHE A 21 -9.57 -8.90 11.62
C PHE A 21 -10.03 -9.61 10.34
N GLU A 22 -10.50 -10.86 10.45
CA GLU A 22 -11.04 -11.62 9.31
C GLU A 22 -12.25 -10.89 8.70
N ALA A 23 -13.18 -10.41 9.52
CA ALA A 23 -14.33 -9.63 9.06
C ALA A 23 -13.93 -8.32 8.36
N GLN A 24 -12.97 -7.58 8.92
CA GLN A 24 -12.49 -6.32 8.30
C GLN A 24 -11.73 -6.54 6.98
N THR A 25 -11.11 -7.72 6.81
CA THR A 25 -10.30 -8.05 5.64
C THR A 25 -11.01 -8.92 4.62
N GLU A 26 -12.29 -9.21 4.83
CA GLU A 26 -13.11 -9.98 3.91
C GLU A 26 -13.11 -9.35 2.50
N GLY A 27 -12.84 -10.18 1.50
CA GLY A 27 -12.77 -9.78 0.09
C GLY A 27 -11.44 -9.13 -0.33
N TYR A 28 -10.49 -8.90 0.59
CA TYR A 28 -9.13 -8.55 0.20
C TYR A 28 -8.38 -9.78 -0.29
N ILE A 29 -7.74 -9.67 -1.46
CA ILE A 29 -6.91 -10.73 -2.05
C ILE A 29 -5.47 -10.28 -2.22
N LEU A 30 -4.51 -11.20 -2.13
CA LEU A 30 -3.11 -10.89 -2.44
C LEU A 30 -2.98 -10.61 -3.95
N ASN A 31 -2.47 -9.44 -4.28
CA ASN A 31 -2.27 -8.98 -5.65
C ASN A 31 -0.83 -8.50 -5.86
N GLN A 32 -0.29 -8.72 -7.06
CA GLN A 32 0.99 -8.17 -7.48
C GLN A 32 0.75 -6.95 -8.38
N LEU A 33 1.37 -5.83 -8.05
CA LEU A 33 1.31 -4.58 -8.82
C LEU A 33 2.31 -4.61 -9.99
N GLU A 34 2.20 -3.66 -10.92
CA GLU A 34 3.09 -3.56 -12.08
C GLU A 34 4.57 -3.35 -11.72
N SER A 35 4.84 -2.76 -10.55
CA SER A 35 6.19 -2.64 -9.99
C SER A 35 6.76 -3.95 -9.45
N GLY A 36 5.96 -5.02 -9.40
CA GLY A 36 6.28 -6.28 -8.75
C GLY A 36 5.96 -6.34 -7.26
N THR A 37 5.52 -5.22 -6.66
CA THR A 37 5.14 -5.14 -5.24
C THR A 37 3.89 -5.95 -4.93
N PHE A 38 3.92 -6.75 -3.86
CA PHE A 38 2.73 -7.44 -3.34
C PHE A 38 1.94 -6.57 -2.37
N VAL A 39 0.62 -6.54 -2.52
CA VAL A 39 -0.33 -5.85 -1.63
C VAL A 39 -1.62 -6.66 -1.51
N TYR A 40 -2.40 -6.44 -0.46
CA TYR A 40 -3.76 -6.97 -0.41
C TYR A 40 -4.73 -5.96 -0.99
N SER A 41 -5.53 -6.34 -1.98
CA SER A 41 -6.40 -5.43 -2.74
C SER A 41 -7.86 -5.82 -2.64
N LYS A 42 -8.74 -4.81 -2.62
CA LYS A 42 -10.19 -4.98 -2.71
C LYS A 42 -10.80 -3.85 -3.53
N GLU A 43 -11.71 -4.18 -4.43
CA GLU A 43 -12.56 -3.18 -5.08
C GLU A 43 -13.68 -2.75 -4.14
N VAL A 44 -13.89 -1.43 -4.03
CA VAL A 44 -14.88 -0.83 -3.15
C VAL A 44 -15.64 0.24 -3.92
N ILE A 45 -16.96 0.24 -3.78
CA ILE A 45 -17.81 1.27 -4.39
C ILE A 45 -17.90 2.45 -3.43
N VAL A 46 -17.45 3.63 -3.86
CA VAL A 46 -17.53 4.89 -3.11
C VAL A 46 -18.18 5.94 -4.01
N ASN A 47 -19.28 6.55 -3.54
CA ASN A 47 -20.03 7.58 -4.28
C ASN A 47 -20.44 7.17 -5.71
N GLY A 48 -20.73 5.89 -5.93
CA GLY A 48 -21.11 5.34 -7.24
C GLY A 48 -19.94 5.02 -8.18
N GLY A 49 -18.68 5.30 -7.79
CA GLY A 49 -17.48 4.88 -8.50
C GLY A 49 -16.80 3.68 -7.83
N SER A 50 -16.16 2.81 -8.62
CA SER A 50 -15.31 1.73 -8.08
C SER A 50 -13.89 2.26 -7.88
N ILE A 51 -13.32 2.00 -6.71
CA ILE A 51 -11.91 2.24 -6.39
C ILE A 51 -11.26 0.96 -5.89
N THR A 52 -9.97 0.81 -6.15
CA THR A 52 -9.18 -0.29 -5.59
C THR A 52 -8.45 0.19 -4.34
N MET A 53 -8.76 -0.41 -3.19
CA MET A 53 -8.07 -0.17 -1.94
C MET A 53 -6.93 -1.17 -1.76
N HIS A 54 -5.76 -0.69 -1.33
CA HIS A 54 -4.59 -1.54 -1.06
C HIS A 54 -4.20 -1.48 0.43
N LEU A 55 -4.00 -2.64 1.05
CA LEU A 55 -3.47 -2.76 2.41
C LEU A 55 -1.98 -3.07 2.42
N CYS A 56 -1.30 -2.60 3.47
CA CYS A 56 0.11 -2.89 3.71
C CYS A 56 0.31 -4.39 4.03
N PRO A 57 1.11 -5.14 3.25
CA PRO A 57 1.34 -6.56 3.49
C PRO A 57 2.05 -6.85 4.83
N LYS A 58 2.94 -5.96 5.27
CA LYS A 58 3.64 -6.09 6.55
C LYS A 58 2.67 -5.97 7.74
N CYS A 59 1.78 -4.98 7.71
CA CYS A 59 0.75 -4.80 8.74
C CYS A 59 -0.29 -5.92 8.69
N PHE A 60 -0.67 -6.35 7.49
CA PHE A 60 -1.58 -7.48 7.32
C PHE A 60 -1.05 -8.75 8.00
N GLY A 61 0.25 -9.06 7.84
CA GLY A 61 0.90 -10.17 8.53
C GLY A 61 0.90 -10.07 10.07
N GLN A 62 0.69 -8.87 10.61
CA GLN A 62 0.55 -8.60 12.06
C GLN A 62 -0.92 -8.47 12.49
N LYS A 63 -1.87 -8.78 11.59
CA LYS A 63 -3.31 -8.61 11.77
C LYS A 63 -3.74 -7.18 12.05
N ILE A 64 -3.08 -6.22 11.38
CA ILE A 64 -3.38 -4.80 11.44
C ILE A 64 -3.85 -4.35 10.06
N VAL A 65 -5.08 -3.84 10.00
CA VAL A 65 -5.62 -3.21 8.79
C VAL A 65 -4.99 -1.82 8.66
N SER A 66 -4.10 -1.66 7.68
CA SER A 66 -3.52 -0.36 7.37
C SER A 66 -3.54 -0.12 5.87
N ILE A 67 -4.37 0.83 5.45
CA ILE A 67 -4.51 1.24 4.06
C ILE A 67 -3.26 2.02 3.63
N LEU A 68 -2.73 1.68 2.46
CA LEU A 68 -1.63 2.39 1.85
C LEU A 68 -2.13 3.75 1.35
N GLN A 69 -1.53 4.84 1.85
CA GLN A 69 -1.87 6.20 1.47
C GLN A 69 -0.93 6.65 0.35
N PRO A 70 -1.46 7.06 -0.82
CA PRO A 70 -0.65 7.62 -1.90
C PRO A 70 -0.01 8.93 -1.46
N PHE A 71 1.14 9.26 -2.05
CA PHE A 71 1.71 10.60 -1.94
C PHE A 71 2.25 11.04 -3.30
N PRO A 72 2.29 12.36 -3.57
CA PRO A 72 2.73 12.88 -4.86
C PRO A 72 4.16 12.43 -5.20
N VAL A 73 4.36 12.11 -6.47
CA VAL A 73 5.66 11.83 -7.09
C VAL A 73 5.86 12.81 -8.26
N SER A 74 7.10 13.05 -8.63
CA SER A 74 7.44 13.84 -9.82
C SER A 74 7.23 13.04 -11.11
N GLU A 75 7.18 13.73 -12.25
CA GLU A 75 7.01 13.12 -13.58
C GLU A 75 8.17 12.22 -13.99
N ASP A 76 9.36 12.37 -13.42
CA ASP A 76 10.52 11.52 -13.68
C ASP A 76 10.52 10.20 -12.87
N GLU A 77 9.48 9.96 -12.06
CA GLU A 77 9.31 8.72 -11.29
C GLU A 77 8.43 7.74 -12.07
N LEU A 78 8.99 6.57 -12.41
CA LEU A 78 8.34 5.55 -13.23
C LEU A 78 7.08 4.94 -12.57
N PHE A 79 7.02 4.92 -11.24
CA PHE A 79 5.92 4.34 -10.48
C PHE A 79 5.37 5.36 -9.49
N HIS A 80 4.05 5.33 -9.29
CA HIS A 80 3.46 5.99 -8.12
C HIS A 80 4.00 5.36 -6.83
N LYS A 81 3.92 6.11 -5.73
CA LYS A 81 4.37 5.64 -4.43
C LYS A 81 3.26 5.81 -3.39
N SER A 82 3.18 4.83 -2.50
CA SER A 82 2.32 4.90 -1.32
C SER A 82 3.10 4.58 -0.07
N ARG A 83 2.60 5.05 1.07
CA ARG A 83 3.15 4.76 2.39
C ARG A 83 2.10 4.14 3.31
N CYS A 84 2.55 3.28 4.20
CA CYS A 84 1.74 2.81 5.31
C CYS A 84 1.85 3.79 6.48
N LEU A 85 0.75 4.37 6.95
CA LEU A 85 0.79 5.29 8.10
C LEU A 85 0.94 4.58 9.46
N HIS A 86 0.87 3.25 9.49
CA HIS A 86 1.09 2.48 10.72
C HIS A 86 2.57 2.10 10.89
N CYS A 87 3.23 1.60 9.84
CA CYS A 87 4.62 1.12 9.92
C CYS A 87 5.63 1.93 9.09
N GLU A 88 5.19 3.02 8.46
CA GLU A 88 5.99 3.96 7.65
C GLU A 88 6.71 3.35 6.42
N ASN A 89 6.51 2.06 6.14
CA ASN A 89 7.03 1.43 4.92
C ASN A 89 6.46 2.13 3.68
N LYS A 90 7.33 2.34 2.69
CA LYS A 90 6.98 2.88 1.37
C LYS A 90 6.94 1.75 0.34
N PHE A 91 6.07 1.90 -0.64
CA PHE A 91 5.77 0.90 -1.65
C PHE A 91 5.77 1.56 -3.03
N LEU A 92 6.38 0.89 -4.02
CA LEU A 92 6.17 1.22 -5.42
C LEU A 92 4.81 0.65 -5.83
N MET A 93 4.02 1.46 -6.53
CA MET A 93 2.66 1.12 -6.92
C MET A 93 2.63 0.72 -8.40
N ASN A 94 1.52 0.98 -9.09
CA ASN A 94 1.45 0.84 -10.54
C ASN A 94 2.23 1.98 -11.24
N LYS A 95 2.47 1.82 -12.54
CA LYS A 95 3.20 2.81 -13.33
C LYS A 95 2.55 4.18 -13.23
N ASN A 96 3.39 5.21 -13.19
CA ASN A 96 2.97 6.58 -13.30
C ASN A 96 2.58 6.85 -14.77
N PRO A 97 1.31 7.16 -15.10
CA PRO A 97 0.91 7.46 -16.47
C PRO A 97 1.55 8.75 -16.99
N ASP A 98 1.96 9.64 -16.08
CA ASP A 98 2.60 10.92 -16.40
C ASP A 98 4.13 10.81 -16.46
N TYR A 99 4.68 9.58 -16.52
CA TYR A 99 6.13 9.38 -16.55
C TYR A 99 6.76 9.99 -17.81
N VAL A 100 7.72 10.90 -17.60
CA VAL A 100 8.57 11.46 -18.64
C VAL A 100 10.00 11.00 -18.37
N SER A 101 10.59 10.29 -19.34
CA SER A 101 11.99 9.89 -19.22
C SER A 101 12.88 11.12 -19.08
N PRO A 102 13.78 11.15 -18.08
CA PRO A 102 14.73 12.24 -17.97
C PRO A 102 15.60 12.30 -19.23
N PRO A 103 16.01 13.52 -19.65
CA PRO A 103 16.85 13.68 -20.82
C PRO A 103 18.18 12.95 -20.61
N SER A 104 18.65 12.30 -21.67
CA SER A 104 19.97 11.68 -21.71
C SER A 104 21.08 12.72 -21.55
N ILE A 105 22.26 12.26 -21.13
CA ILE A 105 23.47 13.10 -21.04
C ILE A 105 23.78 13.77 -22.40
N GLU A 106 23.53 13.07 -23.50
CA GLU A 106 23.73 13.61 -24.85
C GLU A 106 22.76 14.77 -25.15
N GLU A 107 21.48 14.61 -24.83
CA GLU A 107 20.47 15.66 -25.00
C GLU A 107 20.74 16.87 -24.11
N LEU A 108 21.16 16.63 -22.87
CA LEU A 108 21.59 17.68 -21.95
C LEU A 108 22.81 18.44 -22.52
N SER A 109 23.81 17.72 -23.03
CA SER A 109 25.00 18.31 -23.64
C SER A 109 24.66 19.18 -24.86
N ARG A 110 23.75 18.71 -25.73
CA ARG A 110 23.27 19.50 -26.88
C ARG A 110 22.53 20.76 -26.45
N LYS A 111 21.67 20.68 -25.42
CA LYS A 111 20.95 21.85 -24.87
C LYS A 111 21.89 22.88 -24.24
N LEU A 112 22.92 22.43 -23.53
CA LEU A 112 23.91 23.32 -22.90
C LEU A 112 24.78 24.02 -23.96
N ASN A 113 25.22 23.28 -24.99
CA ASN A 113 26.06 23.83 -26.05
C ASN A 113 25.30 24.68 -27.08
N GLY A 114 23.97 24.50 -27.21
CA GLY A 114 23.12 25.28 -28.13
C GLY A 114 22.62 26.62 -27.57
N ASN A 115 22.96 26.94 -26.31
CA ASN A 115 22.66 28.23 -25.66
C ASN A 115 23.89 29.16 -25.58
N LEU A 116 24.93 28.87 -26.37
CA LEU A 116 26.15 29.68 -26.55
C LEU A 116 26.17 30.33 -27.94
#